data_AF-A0A0M3DDD2-F1
#
_entry.id   AF-A0A0M3DDD2-F1
#
_cell.length_a   1.000
_cell.length_b   1.000
_cell.length_c   1.000
_cell.angle_alpha   90.00
_cell.angle_beta   90.00
_cell.angle_gamma   90.00
#
_symmetry.space_group_name_H-M   'P 1'
#
loop_
_entity.id
_entity.type
_entity.pdbx_description
1 polymer ?
#
loop_
_entity_poly.entity_id
_entity_poly.type
_entity_poly.pdbx_seq_one_letter_code
_entity_poly.pdbx_strand_id
1 'polypeptide(L)'
;MKKFYNKSTVLKISHIFEFVLALVVIGVVILGTIDSLRIIWGYYIVDFKNPVQYDQLNNILAHILLLVIAIELVIMLTLHKAEAILEVLLYAIARKMILLPKKNSIDDLFIGVISISILFAIKKFLINKENKLENKEDEHG
;
A
#
# COMPACT_ATOMS: atom_id res chain seq x y z
N MET A 1 18.42 40.45 8.24
CA MET A 1 19.28 39.61 9.13
C MET A 1 19.09 38.15 8.71
N LYS A 2 20.16 37.51 8.19
CA LYS A 2 20.42 36.06 7.96
C LYS A 2 19.25 35.11 8.32
N LYS A 3 18.68 34.27 7.43
CA LYS A 3 19.30 33.31 6.51
C LYS A 3 18.23 32.86 5.49
N PHE A 4 18.56 32.93 4.21
CA PHE A 4 18.01 32.06 3.17
C PHE A 4 18.22 30.60 3.65
N TYR A 5 17.17 29.98 4.18
CA TYR A 5 17.22 28.58 4.57
C TYR A 5 17.34 27.74 3.29
N ASN A 6 18.36 26.90 3.28
CA ASN A 6 18.90 26.21 2.12
C ASN A 6 17.89 25.18 1.58
N LYS A 7 16.93 25.61 0.74
CA LYS A 7 15.91 24.75 0.10
C LYS A 7 16.56 23.54 -0.60
N SER A 8 17.78 23.71 -1.13
CA SER A 8 18.60 22.68 -1.76
C SER A 8 19.13 21.60 -0.80
N THR A 9 19.30 21.90 0.50
CA THR A 9 19.78 20.91 1.49
C THR A 9 18.66 20.03 1.99
N VAL A 10 17.46 20.60 2.20
CA VAL A 10 16.27 19.83 2.62
C VAL A 10 15.88 18.82 1.55
N LEU A 11 15.90 19.23 0.27
CA LEU A 11 15.62 18.34 -0.86
C LEU A 11 16.66 17.22 -0.99
N LYS A 12 17.96 17.54 -0.83
CA LYS A 12 19.03 16.52 -0.82
C LYS A 12 18.89 15.52 0.33
N ILE A 13 18.54 15.99 1.52
CA ILE A 13 18.24 15.12 2.67
C ILE A 13 17.01 14.26 2.37
N SER A 14 15.95 14.83 1.79
CA SER A 14 14.74 14.05 1.46
C SER A 14 15.05 12.89 0.52
N HIS A 15 15.84 13.13 -0.53
CA HIS A 15 16.24 12.07 -1.46
C HIS A 15 17.14 11.00 -0.83
N ILE A 16 18.02 11.36 0.13
CA ILE A 16 18.83 10.34 0.82
C ILE A 16 17.94 9.43 1.67
N PHE A 17 16.94 9.99 2.35
CA PHE A 17 16.00 9.23 3.15
C PHE A 17 15.11 8.33 2.28
N GLU A 18 14.61 8.86 1.17
CA GLU A 18 13.83 8.11 0.17
C GLU A 18 14.62 6.90 -0.36
N PHE A 19 15.89 7.10 -0.72
CA PHE A 19 16.75 6.02 -1.19
C PHE A 19 16.98 4.94 -0.12
N VAL A 20 17.25 5.34 1.12
CA VAL A 20 17.45 4.39 2.23
C VAL A 20 16.16 3.61 2.53
N LEU A 21 15.01 4.28 2.56
CA LEU A 21 13.72 3.64 2.79
C LEU A 21 13.38 2.64 1.68
N ALA A 22 13.58 3.02 0.41
CA ALA A 22 13.39 2.13 -0.72
C ALA A 22 14.27 0.87 -0.60
N LEU A 23 15.55 1.03 -0.23
CA LEU A 23 16.50 -0.08 -0.08
C LEU A 23 16.07 -1.04 1.04
N VAL A 24 15.64 -0.51 2.19
CA VAL A 24 15.14 -1.33 3.31
C VAL A 24 13.93 -2.15 2.89
N VAL A 25 12.94 -1.53 2.25
CA VAL A 25 11.72 -2.22 1.84
C VAL A 25 12.00 -3.27 0.77
N ILE A 26 12.87 -2.97 -0.20
CA ILE A 26 13.34 -3.96 -1.19
C ILE A 26 13.97 -5.17 -0.49
N GLY A 27 14.82 -4.94 0.52
CA GLY A 27 15.41 -6.01 1.33
C GLY A 27 14.36 -6.89 2.00
N VAL A 28 13.36 -6.27 2.63
CA VAL A 28 12.24 -6.99 3.28
C VAL A 28 11.43 -7.79 2.25
N VAL A 29 11.15 -7.22 1.07
CA VAL A 29 10.42 -7.91 0.01
C VAL A 29 11.18 -9.14 -0.48
N ILE A 30 12.50 -9.04 -0.66
CA ILE A 30 13.34 -10.16 -1.09
C ILE A 30 13.32 -11.27 -0.04
N LEU A 31 13.54 -10.93 1.23
CA LEU A 31 13.52 -11.90 2.34
C LEU A 31 12.15 -12.58 2.45
N GLY A 32 11.07 -11.81 2.39
CA GLY A 32 9.71 -12.34 2.48
C GLY A 32 9.31 -13.18 1.24
N THR A 33 9.86 -12.87 0.06
CA THR A 33 9.69 -13.70 -1.14
C THR A 33 10.35 -15.06 -0.96
N ILE A 34 11.56 -15.09 -0.43
CA ILE A 34 12.27 -16.35 -0.13
C ILE A 34 11.50 -17.17 0.91
N ASP A 35 11.01 -16.52 1.97
CA ASP A 35 10.22 -17.20 3.01
C ASP A 35 8.91 -17.77 2.45
N SER A 36 8.19 -17.00 1.63
CA SER A 36 6.97 -17.45 0.96
C SER A 36 7.21 -18.68 0.08
N LEU A 37 8.30 -18.69 -0.70
CA LEU A 37 8.68 -19.84 -1.53
C LEU A 37 9.01 -21.07 -0.68
N ARG A 38 9.70 -20.90 0.45
CA ARG A 38 10.01 -21.98 1.39
C ARG A 38 8.74 -22.61 1.96
N ILE A 39 7.76 -21.80 2.34
CA ILE A 39 6.47 -22.24 2.88
C ILE A 39 5.69 -23.03 1.83
N ILE A 40 5.59 -22.51 0.59
CA ILE A 40 4.90 -23.18 -0.52
C ILE A 40 5.56 -24.53 -0.82
N TRP A 41 6.89 -24.56 -0.88
CA TRP A 41 7.65 -25.80 -1.14
C TRP A 41 7.40 -26.86 -0.06
N GLY A 42 7.39 -26.46 1.21
CA GLY A 42 7.12 -27.36 2.33
C GLY A 42 5.72 -27.98 2.28
N TYR A 43 4.69 -27.18 2.00
CA TYR A 43 3.31 -27.67 1.98
C TYR A 43 2.93 -28.44 0.70
N TYR A 44 3.43 -28.04 -0.48
CA TYR A 44 3.02 -28.65 -1.75
C TYR A 44 3.88 -29.84 -2.19
N ILE A 45 5.17 -29.90 -1.81
CA ILE A 45 6.09 -30.94 -2.29
C ILE A 45 6.37 -32.04 -1.25
N VAL A 46 6.38 -31.71 0.05
CA VAL A 46 6.80 -32.65 1.11
C VAL A 46 5.63 -33.40 1.75
N ASP A 47 4.48 -32.75 1.90
CA ASP A 47 3.34 -33.27 2.67
C ASP A 47 2.13 -33.60 1.78
N PHE A 48 2.32 -34.47 0.79
CA PHE A 48 1.26 -34.93 -0.13
C PHE A 48 0.11 -35.71 0.55
N LYS A 49 0.19 -35.94 1.86
CA LYS A 49 -0.72 -36.84 2.59
C LYS A 49 -1.98 -36.13 3.12
N ASN A 50 -1.98 -34.79 3.20
CA ASN A 50 -3.11 -34.00 3.64
C ASN A 50 -3.50 -32.99 2.56
N PRO A 51 -4.80 -32.87 2.18
CA PRO A 51 -5.23 -31.82 1.26
C PRO A 51 -4.93 -30.44 1.87
N VAL A 52 -4.38 -29.53 1.05
CA VAL A 52 -4.09 -28.16 1.46
C VAL A 52 -5.35 -27.53 2.04
N GLN A 53 -5.28 -27.16 3.31
CA GLN A 53 -6.43 -26.57 3.99
C GLN A 53 -6.64 -25.13 3.50
N TYR A 54 -7.91 -24.71 3.45
CA TYR A 54 -8.27 -23.34 3.06
C TYR A 54 -7.52 -22.27 3.87
N ASP A 55 -7.29 -22.52 5.16
CA ASP A 55 -6.54 -21.62 6.04
C ASP A 55 -5.05 -21.52 5.67
N GLN A 56 -4.43 -22.61 5.21
CA GLN A 56 -3.03 -22.59 4.75
C GLN A 56 -2.88 -21.79 3.45
N LEU A 57 -3.81 -22.01 2.52
CA LEU A 57 -3.87 -21.22 1.28
C LEU A 57 -4.10 -19.74 1.59
N ASN A 58 -5.02 -19.42 2.50
CA ASN A 58 -5.29 -18.05 2.93
C ASN A 58 -4.04 -17.41 3.53
N ASN A 59 -3.32 -18.10 4.42
CA ASN A 59 -2.09 -17.58 5.01
C ASN A 59 -0.98 -17.31 4.00
N ILE A 60 -0.76 -18.22 3.04
CA ILE A 60 0.22 -18.03 1.96
C ILE A 60 -0.19 -16.83 1.10
N LEU A 61 -1.47 -16.76 0.72
CA LEU A 61 -1.99 -15.66 -0.07
C LEU A 61 -1.77 -14.36 0.70
N ALA A 62 -2.13 -14.29 1.99
CA ALA A 62 -1.94 -13.13 2.84
C ALA A 62 -0.49 -12.65 2.90
N HIS A 63 0.46 -13.59 3.01
CA HIS A 63 1.88 -13.29 2.98
C HIS A 63 2.29 -12.66 1.65
N ILE A 64 1.87 -13.24 0.52
CA ILE A 64 2.15 -12.71 -0.82
C ILE A 64 1.51 -11.33 -1.02
N LEU A 65 0.27 -11.13 -0.58
CA LEU A 65 -0.43 -9.85 -0.77
C LEU A 65 0.24 -8.74 0.06
N LEU A 66 0.79 -9.08 1.24
CA LEU A 66 1.58 -8.15 2.05
C LEU A 66 2.88 -7.73 1.34
N LEU A 67 3.57 -8.65 0.66
CA LEU A 67 4.78 -8.33 -0.12
C LEU A 67 4.48 -7.40 -1.29
N VAL A 68 3.37 -7.61 -2.00
CA VAL A 68 2.96 -6.71 -3.09
C VAL A 68 2.67 -5.31 -2.60
N ILE A 69 2.00 -5.16 -1.44
CA ILE A 69 1.75 -3.85 -0.83
C ILE A 69 3.09 -3.14 -0.50
N ALA A 70 4.08 -3.88 -0.02
CA ALA A 70 5.41 -3.32 0.25
C ALA A 70 6.10 -2.82 -1.03
N ILE A 71 5.98 -3.54 -2.15
CA ILE A 71 6.51 -3.12 -3.46
C ILE A 71 5.79 -1.86 -3.95
N GLU A 72 4.46 -1.83 -3.90
CA GLU A 72 3.66 -0.69 -4.35
C GLU A 72 3.95 0.56 -3.53
N LEU A 73 4.15 0.43 -2.22
CA LEU A 73 4.57 1.54 -1.36
C LEU A 73 5.93 2.11 -1.79
N VAL A 74 6.90 1.29 -2.18
CA VAL A 74 8.20 1.78 -2.67
C VAL A 74 8.02 2.58 -3.96
N ILE A 75 7.27 2.04 -4.92
CA ILE A 75 7.00 2.71 -6.20
C ILE A 75 6.34 4.07 -5.95
N MET A 76 5.35 4.09 -5.06
CA MET A 76 4.61 5.29 -4.67
C MET A 76 5.48 6.33 -3.96
N LEU A 77 6.37 5.90 -3.05
CA LEU A 77 7.34 6.78 -2.39
C LEU A 77 8.27 7.42 -3.42
N THR A 78 8.73 6.65 -4.41
CA THR A 78 9.63 7.15 -5.46
C THR A 78 8.97 8.08 -6.46
N LEU A 79 7.68 7.88 -6.76
CA LEU A 79 6.99 8.65 -7.80
C LEU A 79 6.51 10.02 -7.31
N HIS A 80 6.56 10.31 -6.00
CA HIS A 80 6.22 11.60 -5.40
C HIS A 80 4.86 12.19 -5.83
N LYS A 81 3.91 11.34 -6.22
CA LYS A 81 2.53 11.75 -6.57
C LYS A 81 1.59 11.43 -5.43
N ALA A 82 1.10 12.45 -4.75
CA ALA A 82 0.14 12.31 -3.64
C ALA A 82 -1.15 11.58 -4.06
N GLU A 83 -1.57 11.70 -5.33
CA GLU A 83 -2.73 10.99 -5.87
C GLU A 83 -2.52 9.48 -5.95
N ALA A 84 -1.30 9.02 -6.21
CA ALA A 84 -0.97 7.59 -6.27
C ALA A 84 -1.13 6.91 -4.89
N ILE A 85 -1.05 7.70 -3.80
CA ILE A 85 -1.16 7.19 -2.44
C ILE A 85 -2.55 6.67 -2.12
N LEU A 86 -3.58 7.38 -2.57
CA LEU A 86 -4.97 6.97 -2.33
C LEU A 86 -5.32 5.69 -3.08
N GLU A 87 -4.77 5.50 -4.28
CA GLU A 87 -5.03 4.31 -5.10
C GLU A 87 -4.35 3.06 -4.54
N VAL A 88 -3.10 3.18 -4.12
CA VAL A 88 -2.36 2.10 -3.44
C VAL A 88 -3.01 1.75 -2.11
N LEU A 89 -3.45 2.74 -1.33
CA LEU A 89 -4.15 2.49 -0.07
C LEU A 89 -5.49 1.76 -0.30
N LEU A 90 -6.25 2.14 -1.32
CA LEU A 90 -7.49 1.48 -1.71
C LEU A 90 -7.24 0.02 -2.10
N TYR A 91 -6.24 -0.24 -2.93
CA TYR A 91 -5.86 -1.59 -3.34
C TYR A 91 -5.42 -2.45 -2.15
N ALA A 92 -4.59 -1.88 -1.26
CA ALA A 92 -4.13 -2.57 -0.06
C ALA A 92 -5.30 -2.98 0.86
N ILE A 93 -6.29 -2.10 1.05
CA ILE A 93 -7.48 -2.39 1.88
C ILE A 93 -8.36 -3.45 1.22
N ALA A 94 -8.68 -3.29 -0.07
CA ALA A 94 -9.52 -4.23 -0.81
C ALA A 94 -8.94 -5.65 -0.79
N ARG A 95 -7.62 -5.75 -0.96
CA ARG A 95 -6.89 -7.01 -0.99
C ARG A 95 -6.80 -7.66 0.39
N LYS A 96 -6.58 -6.89 1.46
CA LYS A 96 -6.65 -7.37 2.84
C LYS A 96 -8.04 -7.86 3.22
N MET A 97 -9.11 -7.24 2.70
CA MET A 97 -10.49 -7.65 2.97
C MET A 97 -10.83 -9.06 2.45
N ILE A 98 -10.27 -9.44 1.28
CA ILE A 98 -10.49 -10.77 0.67
C ILE A 98 -9.84 -11.90 1.49
N LEU A 99 -8.79 -11.57 2.24
CA LEU A 99 -8.00 -12.52 3.01
C LEU A 99 -8.59 -12.82 4.40
N LEU A 100 -9.62 -12.12 4.87
CA LEU A 100 -10.14 -12.38 6.21
C LEU A 100 -10.63 -13.85 6.30
N PRO A 101 -10.06 -14.66 7.21
CA PRO A 101 -10.55 -16.01 7.40
C PRO A 101 -12.02 -15.91 7.82
N LYS A 102 -12.87 -16.60 7.07
CA LYS A 102 -14.35 -16.63 7.13
C LYS A 102 -14.93 -17.08 8.47
N LYS A 103 -14.17 -17.03 9.57
CA LYS A 103 -14.54 -17.74 10.77
C LYS A 103 -15.61 -17.02 11.59
N ASN A 104 -15.70 -15.68 11.67
CA ASN A 104 -16.72 -15.07 12.57
C ASN A 104 -17.14 -13.59 12.36
N SER A 105 -16.85 -12.91 11.24
CA SER A 105 -17.07 -11.44 11.23
C SER A 105 -17.58 -10.90 9.91
N ILE A 106 -18.88 -11.07 9.66
CA ILE A 106 -19.59 -10.24 8.68
C ILE A 106 -19.41 -8.74 9.00
N ASP A 107 -19.28 -8.40 10.29
CA ASP A 107 -19.06 -7.04 10.78
C ASP A 107 -17.74 -6.43 10.29
N ASP A 108 -16.66 -7.22 10.24
CA ASP A 108 -15.35 -6.74 9.75
C ASP A 108 -15.40 -6.41 8.26
N LEU A 109 -16.16 -7.19 7.48
CA LEU A 109 -16.42 -6.89 6.06
C LEU A 109 -17.19 -5.58 5.92
N PHE A 110 -18.24 -5.36 6.72
CA PHE A 110 -19.01 -4.12 6.70
C PHE A 110 -18.16 -2.90 7.04
N ILE A 111 -17.28 -3.00 8.04
CA ILE A 111 -16.33 -1.94 8.41
C ILE A 111 -15.34 -1.67 7.27
N GLY A 112 -14.87 -2.71 6.57
CA GLY A 112 -14.03 -2.57 5.37
C GLY A 112 -14.73 -1.80 4.25
N VAL A 113 -15.99 -2.11 3.97
CA VAL A 113 -16.80 -1.41 2.95
C VAL A 113 -17.04 0.05 3.32
N ILE A 114 -17.33 0.34 4.59
CA ILE A 114 -17.48 1.72 5.08
C ILE A 114 -16.16 2.49 4.92
N SER A 115 -15.03 1.85 5.25
CA SER A 115 -13.69 2.46 5.14
C SER A 115 -13.35 2.82 3.70
N ILE A 116 -13.62 1.93 2.74
CA ILE A 116 -13.45 2.19 1.30
C ILE A 116 -14.36 3.34 0.84
N SER A 117 -15.60 3.37 1.32
CA SER A 117 -16.58 4.41 0.97
C SER A 117 -16.12 5.80 1.42
N ILE A 118 -15.57 5.89 2.64
CA ILE A 118 -15.00 7.14 3.19
C ILE A 118 -13.77 7.56 2.37
N LEU A 119 -12.87 6.63 2.04
CA LEU A 119 -11.69 6.93 1.24
C LEU A 119 -12.07 7.51 -0.13
N PHE A 120 -13.10 6.95 -0.76
CA PHE A 120 -13.62 7.42 -2.04
C PHE A 120 -14.26 8.82 -1.92
N ALA A 121 -14.99 9.08 -0.83
CA ALA A 121 -15.55 10.40 -0.55
C ALA A 121 -14.44 11.46 -0.37
N ILE A 122 -13.36 11.12 0.32
CA ILE A 122 -12.19 12.00 0.48
C ILE A 122 -11.53 12.28 -0.88
N LYS A 123 -11.31 11.25 -1.72
CA LYS A 123 -10.77 11.42 -3.08
C LYS A 123 -11.64 12.40 -3.89
N LYS A 124 -12.96 12.19 -3.88
CA LYS A 124 -13.90 13.06 -4.59
C LYS A 124 -13.87 14.50 -4.09
N PHE A 125 -13.78 14.70 -2.77
CA PHE A 125 -13.76 16.03 -2.17
C PHE A 125 -12.45 16.78 -2.48
N LEU A 126 -11.30 16.10 -2.44
CA LEU A 126 -10.00 16.70 -2.71
C LEU A 126 -9.89 17.17 -4.17
N ILE A 127 -10.23 16.29 -5.13
CA ILE A 127 -10.22 16.62 -6.57
C ILE A 127 -11.20 17.76 -6.88
N ASN A 128 -12.38 17.75 -6.27
CA ASN A 128 -13.38 18.80 -6.49
C ASN A 128 -12.98 20.15 -5.88
N LYS A 129 -12.08 20.18 -4.89
CA LYS A 129 -11.54 21.42 -4.32
C LYS A 129 -10.48 22.03 -5.23
N GLU A 130 -9.61 21.22 -5.81
CA GLU A 130 -8.56 21.66 -6.73
C GLU A 130 -9.16 22.31 -7.99
N ASN A 131 -10.12 21.65 -8.63
CA ASN A 131 -10.85 22.19 -9.79
C ASN A 131 -11.62 23.51 -9.49
N LYS A 132 -12.03 23.73 -8.23
CA LYS A 132 -12.76 24.93 -7.82
C LYS A 132 -11.83 26.10 -7.49
N LEU A 133 -10.56 25.82 -7.19
CA LEU A 133 -9.54 26.85 -6.99
C LEU A 133 -9.01 27.33 -8.34
N GLU A 134 -8.78 26.42 -9.30
CA GLU A 134 -8.36 26.75 -10.67
C GLU A 134 -9.38 27.65 -11.39
N ASN A 135 -10.68 27.28 -11.39
CA ASN A 135 -11.73 28.12 -11.99
C ASN A 135 -11.92 29.51 -11.33
N LYS A 136 -11.39 29.74 -10.12
CA LYS A 136 -11.49 31.05 -9.45
C LYS A 136 -10.32 31.98 -9.78
N GLU A 137 -9.19 31.44 -10.22
CA GLU A 137 -8.05 32.23 -10.66
C GLU A 137 -8.28 32.75 -12.10
N ASP A 138 -9.04 32.01 -12.92
CA ASP A 138 -9.39 32.38 -14.29
C ASP A 138 -10.51 33.44 -14.41
N GLU A 139 -11.36 33.61 -13.39
CA GLU A 139 -12.42 34.65 -13.36
C GLU A 139 -11.93 36.02 -12.85
N HIS A 140 -10.67 36.12 -12.39
CA HIS A 140 -10.07 37.35 -11.88
C HIS A 140 -8.77 37.77 -12.60
N GLY A 141 -8.48 37.17 -13.76
CA GLY A 141 -7.42 37.58 -14.69
C GLY A 141 -7.86 38.60 -15.73
#